data_AF-A0A919ICZ5-F1
#
_entry.id   AF-A0A919ICZ5-F1
#
_cell.length_a   1.000
_cell.length_b   1.000
_cell.length_c   1.000
_cell.angle_alpha   90.00
_cell.angle_beta   90.00
_cell.angle_gamma   90.00
#
_symmetry.space_group_name_H-M   'P 1'
#
loop_
_entity.id
_entity.type
_entity.pdbx_description
1 polymer ?
#
loop_
_entity_poly.entity_id
_entity_poly.type
_entity_poly.pdbx_seq_one_letter_code
_entity_poly.pdbx_strand_id
1 'polypeptide(L)'
;MANQDNEPTVEKIKLTGDQVTEVCGEIEHQWLYLLMTRAVFPADFPKYETYDSPSFYSMRGLKFKISLPENKTKEFLKGADGLSNWLNQNYVIRLYGILEKYRIMYSGRKAYNNKLMILMYELRPKIGAHSSGRSATDKAHLRKATDLINELFDRNIDSNQVQHYMLPVDTVLAPMTELALQFVKSLRQTEV
;
A
#
# COMPACT_ATOMS: atom_id res chain seq x y z
N MET A 1 -16.00 -42.07 3.02
CA MET A 1 -16.64 -40.93 2.32
C MET A 1 -16.45 -39.72 3.22
N ALA A 2 -15.51 -38.85 2.88
CA ALA A 2 -15.24 -37.64 3.65
C ALA A 2 -16.38 -36.65 3.42
N ASN A 3 -16.87 -36.04 4.51
CA ASN A 3 -17.84 -34.95 4.47
C ASN A 3 -17.36 -33.89 3.48
N GLN A 4 -18.20 -33.58 2.48
CA GLN A 4 -18.05 -32.36 1.71
C GLN A 4 -18.32 -31.21 2.68
N ASP A 5 -17.24 -30.57 3.11
CA ASP A 5 -17.25 -29.35 3.88
C ASP A 5 -18.17 -28.33 3.19
N ASN A 6 -19.25 -27.96 3.86
CA ASN A 6 -20.02 -26.76 3.56
C ASN A 6 -19.09 -25.57 3.80
N GLU A 7 -18.31 -25.17 2.79
CA GLU A 7 -17.65 -23.87 2.84
C GLU A 7 -18.74 -22.80 3.03
N PRO A 8 -18.66 -21.95 4.06
CA PRO A 8 -19.67 -20.94 4.30
C PRO A 8 -19.77 -20.03 3.07
N THR A 9 -20.99 -19.86 2.57
CA THR A 9 -21.26 -19.02 1.39
C THR A 9 -20.77 -17.60 1.70
N VAL A 10 -19.71 -17.18 1.02
CA VAL A 10 -19.09 -15.88 1.27
C VAL A 10 -20.01 -14.80 0.69
N GLU A 11 -20.68 -14.06 1.56
CA GLU A 11 -21.62 -13.03 1.15
C GLU A 11 -20.90 -11.80 0.57
N LYS A 12 -21.49 -11.25 -0.50
CA LYS A 12 -21.06 -10.00 -1.12
C LYS A 12 -21.43 -8.83 -0.21
N ILE A 13 -20.44 -8.10 0.27
CA ILE A 13 -20.68 -6.93 1.10
C ILE A 13 -21.34 -5.80 0.30
N LYS A 14 -22.28 -5.11 0.94
CA LYS A 14 -22.74 -3.80 0.46
C LYS A 14 -22.63 -2.77 1.58
N LEU A 15 -22.17 -1.58 1.24
CA LEU A 15 -21.95 -0.47 2.17
C LEU A 15 -23.04 0.59 2.02
N THR A 16 -23.47 1.20 3.12
CA THR A 16 -24.33 2.39 3.08
C THR A 16 -23.57 3.60 2.49
N GLY A 17 -24.30 4.64 2.09
CA GLY A 17 -23.68 5.89 1.61
C GLY A 17 -22.69 6.50 2.62
N ASP A 18 -23.05 6.48 3.91
CA ASP A 18 -22.22 6.98 5.00
C ASP A 18 -20.95 6.12 5.18
N GLN A 19 -21.08 4.79 5.14
CA GLN A 19 -19.93 3.89 5.25
C GLN A 19 -18.96 4.08 4.08
N VAL A 20 -19.45 4.26 2.86
CA VAL A 20 -18.60 4.55 1.70
C VAL A 20 -17.84 5.87 1.92
N THR A 21 -18.52 6.89 2.42
CA THR A 21 -17.91 8.20 2.68
C THR A 21 -16.84 8.12 3.77
N GLU A 22 -17.13 7.42 4.87
CA GLU A 22 -16.19 7.20 5.98
C GLU A 22 -14.94 6.44 5.50
N VAL A 23 -15.11 5.31 4.81
CA VAL A 23 -13.99 4.49 4.31
C VAL A 23 -13.14 5.28 3.32
N CYS A 24 -13.77 5.96 2.34
CA CYS A 24 -13.04 6.77 1.38
C CYS A 24 -12.25 7.89 2.07
N GLY A 25 -12.87 8.58 3.04
CA GLY A 25 -12.21 9.62 3.83
C GLY A 25 -10.99 9.08 4.60
N GLU A 26 -11.10 7.92 5.25
CA GLU A 26 -9.97 7.28 5.93
C GLU A 26 -8.82 6.94 4.95
N ILE A 27 -9.13 6.44 3.75
CA ILE A 27 -8.14 6.11 2.71
C ILE A 27 -7.42 7.38 2.22
N GLU A 28 -8.18 8.43 1.90
CA GLU A 28 -7.64 9.71 1.43
C GLU A 28 -6.76 10.37 2.49
N HIS A 29 -7.16 10.29 3.76
CA HIS A 29 -6.41 10.82 4.88
C HIS A 29 -5.06 10.09 5.07
N GLN A 30 -5.05 8.75 5.00
CA GLN A 30 -3.78 8.00 5.03
C GLN A 30 -2.91 8.27 3.81
N TRP A 31 -3.51 8.48 2.64
CA TRP A 31 -2.78 8.83 1.43
C TRP A 31 -2.09 10.19 1.57
N LEU A 32 -2.80 11.19 2.09
CA LEU A 32 -2.23 12.51 2.37
C LEU A 32 -1.06 12.42 3.36
N TYR A 33 -1.19 11.64 4.43
CA TYR A 33 -0.07 11.43 5.37
C TYR A 33 1.15 10.80 4.72
N LEU A 34 0.96 9.80 3.86
CA LEU A 34 2.07 9.22 3.11
C LEU A 34 2.72 10.29 2.21
N LEU A 35 1.93 11.06 1.47
CA LEU A 35 2.46 12.11 0.60
C LEU A 35 3.25 13.17 1.37
N MET A 36 2.72 13.66 2.49
CA MET A 36 3.41 14.63 3.34
C MET A 36 4.72 14.08 3.89
N THR A 37 4.70 12.86 4.45
CA THR A 37 5.91 12.24 5.01
C THR A 37 6.96 11.96 3.93
N ARG A 38 6.55 11.53 2.73
CA ARG A 38 7.48 11.26 1.62
C ARG A 38 7.99 12.52 0.92
N ALA A 39 7.26 13.64 1.02
CA ALA A 39 7.74 14.95 0.59
C ALA A 39 8.91 15.46 1.47
N VAL A 40 8.95 15.05 2.74
CA VAL A 40 10.02 15.35 3.69
C VAL A 40 11.12 14.28 3.64
N PHE A 41 10.75 13.00 3.61
CA PHE A 41 11.67 11.86 3.59
C PHE A 41 11.57 11.16 2.22
N PRO A 42 12.27 11.64 1.16
CA PRO A 42 12.21 11.05 -0.18
C PRO A 42 12.91 9.68 -0.27
N ALA A 43 12.94 9.06 -1.47
CA ALA A 43 13.48 7.71 -1.65
C ALA A 43 14.99 7.62 -1.33
N ASP A 44 15.70 8.69 -1.61
CA ASP A 44 17.13 8.89 -1.41
C ASP A 44 17.46 9.56 -0.06
N PHE A 45 16.49 9.74 0.85
CA PHE A 45 16.77 10.22 2.19
C PHE A 45 17.73 9.25 2.94
N PRO A 46 18.77 9.73 3.65
CA PRO A 46 19.15 11.13 3.92
C PRO A 46 20.39 11.58 3.11
N LYS A 47 20.48 11.22 1.82
CA LYS A 47 21.68 11.38 0.99
C LYS A 47 22.17 12.82 0.87
N TYR A 48 21.27 13.79 0.80
CA TYR A 48 21.61 15.20 0.61
C TYR A 48 21.38 16.01 1.89
N GLU A 49 22.28 16.94 2.19
CA GLU A 49 22.17 17.85 3.33
C GLU A 49 21.05 18.85 3.17
N THR A 50 20.84 19.37 1.96
CA THR A 50 19.73 20.27 1.66
C THR A 50 19.07 19.81 0.37
N TYR A 51 17.74 19.77 0.38
CA TYR A 51 16.94 19.42 -0.78
C TYR A 51 15.54 20.02 -0.69
N ASP A 52 14.93 20.20 -1.85
CA ASP A 52 13.51 20.51 -1.96
C ASP A 52 12.69 19.21 -2.11
N SER A 53 11.40 19.26 -1.74
CA SER A 53 10.49 18.14 -1.96
C SER A 53 10.49 17.71 -3.45
N PRO A 54 10.60 16.39 -3.74
CA PRO A 54 10.62 15.91 -5.12
C PRO A 54 9.41 16.37 -5.93
N SER A 55 9.60 16.51 -7.24
CA SER A 55 8.60 17.04 -8.20
C SER A 55 7.21 16.42 -8.04
N PHE A 56 7.16 15.10 -7.84
CA PHE A 56 5.91 14.38 -7.64
C PHE A 56 5.06 14.95 -6.49
N TYR A 57 5.68 15.36 -5.38
CA TYR A 57 4.99 15.91 -4.21
C TYR A 57 4.76 17.41 -4.34
N SER A 58 5.73 18.16 -4.88
CA SER A 58 5.62 19.61 -5.03
C SER A 58 4.56 20.04 -6.06
N MET A 59 4.35 19.24 -7.12
CA MET A 59 3.22 19.42 -8.05
C MET A 59 1.84 19.23 -7.37
N ARG A 60 1.81 18.56 -6.21
CA ARG A 60 0.60 18.34 -5.40
C ARG A 60 0.49 19.34 -4.23
N GLY A 61 1.24 20.44 -4.28
CA GLY A 61 1.21 21.50 -3.27
C GLY A 61 2.09 21.26 -2.04
N LEU A 62 2.77 20.11 -1.95
CA LEU A 62 3.68 19.78 -0.84
C LEU A 62 5.10 20.27 -1.16
N LYS A 63 5.36 21.55 -0.88
CA LYS A 63 6.63 22.22 -1.16
C LYS A 63 7.38 22.49 0.14
N PHE A 64 8.30 21.60 0.49
CA PHE A 64 9.19 21.79 1.62
C PHE A 64 10.62 22.01 1.14
N LYS A 65 11.36 22.83 1.87
CA LYS A 65 12.82 22.93 1.78
C LYS A 65 13.40 22.35 3.05
N ILE A 66 14.13 21.25 2.94
CA ILE A 66 14.66 20.50 4.07
C ILE A 66 16.16 20.77 4.18
N SER A 67 16.62 21.02 5.40
CA SER A 67 18.04 21.12 5.74
C SER A 67 18.34 20.16 6.89
N LEU A 68 19.27 19.24 6.65
CA LEU A 68 19.75 18.25 7.61
C LEU A 68 21.08 18.72 8.19
N PRO A 69 21.45 18.23 9.39
CA PRO A 69 22.79 18.46 9.93
C PRO A 69 23.88 17.98 8.95
N GLU A 70 24.94 18.77 8.80
CA GLU A 70 26.14 18.42 8.02
C GLU A 70 26.76 17.12 8.58
N ASN A 71 26.99 17.10 9.90
CA ASN A 71 27.58 15.95 10.60
C ASN A 71 26.50 14.96 11.08
N LYS A 72 26.08 14.07 10.18
CA LYS A 72 25.15 12.98 10.50
C LYS A 72 25.82 11.92 11.36
N THR A 73 25.29 11.67 12.56
CA THR A 73 25.81 10.61 13.44
C THR A 73 25.53 9.22 12.87
N LYS A 74 26.23 8.19 13.37
CA LYS A 74 25.96 6.79 13.00
C LYS A 74 24.53 6.38 13.35
N GLU A 75 24.00 6.86 14.47
CA GLU A 75 22.63 6.62 14.94
C GLU A 75 21.61 7.24 13.99
N PHE A 76 21.87 8.47 13.51
CA PHE A 76 21.02 9.12 12.53
C PHE A 76 20.98 8.32 11.22
N LEU A 77 22.14 7.96 10.67
CA LEU A 77 22.22 7.19 9.43
C LEU A 77 21.53 5.84 9.57
N LYS A 78 21.71 5.16 10.70
CA LYS A 78 21.03 3.89 11.01
C LYS A 78 19.50 4.05 11.10
N GLY A 79 19.01 5.13 11.71
CA GLY A 79 17.57 5.40 11.81
C GLY A 79 16.92 5.81 10.48
N ALA A 80 17.68 6.48 9.62
CA ALA A 80 17.23 6.89 8.30
C ALA A 80 17.27 5.74 7.26
N ASP A 81 18.15 4.76 7.45
CA ASP A 81 18.35 3.64 6.54
C ASP A 81 17.09 2.77 6.40
N GLY A 82 16.48 2.82 5.20
CA GLY A 82 15.24 2.12 4.88
C GLY A 82 13.96 2.82 5.34
N LEU A 83 14.03 4.05 5.86
CA LEU A 83 12.86 4.82 6.31
C LEU A 83 11.82 4.99 5.18
N SER A 84 12.28 5.27 3.96
CA SER A 84 11.43 5.39 2.77
C SER A 84 10.59 4.14 2.50
N ASN A 85 11.23 2.97 2.54
CA ASN A 85 10.58 1.67 2.35
C ASN A 85 9.62 1.36 3.50
N TRP A 86 10.01 1.69 4.74
CA TRP A 86 9.18 1.50 5.92
C TRP A 86 7.89 2.35 5.85
N LEU A 87 7.98 3.61 5.41
CA LEU A 87 6.81 4.48 5.21
C LEU A 87 5.84 3.86 4.19
N ASN A 88 6.35 3.38 3.06
CA ASN A 88 5.55 2.76 2.01
C ASN A 88 4.87 1.47 2.50
N GLN A 89 5.56 0.62 3.26
CA GLN A 89 5.00 -0.58 3.86
C GLN A 89 3.92 -0.25 4.90
N ASN A 90 4.15 0.77 5.74
CA ASN A 90 3.17 1.21 6.73
C ASN A 90 1.89 1.70 6.07
N TYR A 91 1.99 2.39 4.92
CA TYR A 91 0.81 2.78 4.16
C TYR A 91 -0.02 1.57 3.72
N VAL A 92 0.61 0.52 3.17
CA VAL A 92 -0.09 -0.73 2.80
C VAL A 92 -0.75 -1.38 4.02
N ILE A 93 -0.05 -1.42 5.16
CA ILE A 93 -0.58 -2.01 6.40
C ILE A 93 -1.82 -1.26 6.88
N ARG A 94 -1.78 0.07 6.89
CA ARG A 94 -2.89 0.91 7.32
C ARG A 94 -4.06 0.84 6.35
N LEU A 95 -3.80 0.89 5.04
CA LEU A 95 -4.83 0.72 4.02
C LEU A 95 -5.53 -0.64 4.15
N TYR A 96 -4.77 -1.71 4.40
CA TYR A 96 -5.33 -3.03 4.70
C TYR A 96 -6.25 -2.98 5.93
N GLY A 97 -5.78 -2.35 7.01
CA GLY A 97 -6.55 -2.22 8.25
C GLY A 97 -7.88 -1.48 8.06
N ILE A 98 -7.86 -0.36 7.33
CA ILE A 98 -9.06 0.42 6.98
C ILE A 98 -10.06 -0.46 6.22
N LEU A 99 -9.63 -1.14 5.18
CA LEU A 99 -10.52 -1.98 4.37
C LEU A 99 -11.05 -3.19 5.15
N GLU A 100 -10.24 -3.79 6.01
CA GLU A 100 -10.66 -4.96 6.79
C GLU A 100 -11.58 -4.62 7.96
N LYS A 101 -11.52 -3.40 8.54
CA LYS A 101 -12.50 -2.89 9.52
C LYS A 101 -13.94 -3.06 9.01
N TYR A 102 -14.14 -2.94 7.70
CA TYR A 102 -15.43 -3.11 7.02
C TYR A 102 -15.55 -4.44 6.28
N ARG A 103 -14.69 -5.44 6.54
CA ARG A 103 -14.67 -6.75 5.84
C ARG A 103 -14.52 -6.68 4.32
N ILE A 104 -14.03 -5.56 3.78
CA ILE A 104 -13.82 -5.37 2.34
C ILE A 104 -12.68 -6.26 1.85
N MET A 105 -11.62 -6.44 2.64
CA MET A 105 -10.51 -7.34 2.28
C MET A 105 -10.95 -8.80 2.20
N TYR A 106 -11.79 -9.26 3.14
CA TYR A 106 -12.35 -10.61 3.10
C TYR A 106 -13.30 -10.81 1.92
N SER A 107 -14.37 -10.00 1.83
CA SER A 107 -15.38 -10.15 0.79
C SER A 107 -14.79 -9.89 -0.61
N GLY A 108 -13.97 -8.85 -0.76
CA GLY A 108 -13.31 -8.50 -2.01
C GLY A 108 -12.46 -9.62 -2.60
N ARG A 109 -11.74 -10.38 -1.77
CA ARG A 109 -10.97 -11.54 -2.25
C ARG A 109 -11.85 -12.75 -2.55
N LYS A 110 -12.76 -13.08 -1.63
CA LYS A 110 -13.47 -14.36 -1.65
C LYS A 110 -14.75 -14.34 -2.49
N ALA A 111 -15.52 -13.24 -2.43
CA ALA A 111 -16.79 -13.11 -3.14
C ALA A 111 -16.65 -12.37 -4.49
N TYR A 112 -15.70 -11.42 -4.59
CA TYR A 112 -15.51 -10.61 -5.81
C TYR A 112 -14.30 -11.02 -6.64
N ASN A 113 -13.39 -11.86 -6.12
CA ASN A 113 -12.12 -12.18 -6.75
C ASN A 113 -11.35 -10.92 -7.22
N ASN A 114 -11.41 -9.85 -6.43
CA ASN A 114 -10.83 -8.57 -6.77
C ASN A 114 -9.29 -8.64 -6.66
N LYS A 115 -8.61 -8.41 -7.79
CA LYS A 115 -7.14 -8.52 -7.91
C LYS A 115 -6.38 -7.57 -6.98
N LEU A 116 -6.89 -6.36 -6.75
CA LEU A 116 -6.28 -5.42 -5.80
C LEU A 116 -6.33 -5.96 -4.37
N MET A 117 -7.47 -6.51 -3.96
CA MET A 117 -7.60 -7.10 -2.62
C MET A 117 -6.73 -8.35 -2.47
N ILE A 118 -6.54 -9.12 -3.54
CA ILE A 118 -5.58 -10.23 -3.57
C ILE A 118 -4.15 -9.69 -3.41
N LEU A 119 -3.76 -8.68 -4.18
CA LEU A 119 -2.44 -8.04 -4.07
C LEU A 119 -2.17 -7.55 -2.65
N MET A 120 -3.11 -6.81 -2.05
CA MET A 120 -2.97 -6.31 -0.68
C MET A 120 -2.84 -7.43 0.37
N TYR A 121 -3.48 -8.58 0.13
CA TYR A 121 -3.34 -9.77 0.98
C TYR A 121 -1.99 -10.48 0.80
N GLU A 122 -1.40 -10.45 -0.40
CA GLU A 122 -0.01 -10.88 -0.58
C GLU A 122 0.92 -9.90 0.16
N LEU A 123 0.77 -8.59 -0.06
CA LEU A 123 1.67 -7.57 0.48
C LEU A 123 1.69 -7.50 2.01
N ARG A 124 0.54 -7.41 2.70
CA ARG A 124 0.52 -7.23 4.16
C ARG A 124 0.59 -8.56 4.93
N PRO A 125 -0.39 -9.47 4.82
CA PRO A 125 -0.36 -10.72 5.58
C PRO A 125 0.77 -11.67 5.21
N LYS A 126 1.08 -11.84 3.92
CA LYS A 126 2.01 -12.89 3.48
C LYS A 126 3.47 -12.45 3.47
N ILE A 127 3.74 -11.23 3.03
CA ILE A 127 5.10 -10.71 3.04
C ILE A 127 5.29 -9.81 4.28
N GLY A 128 4.36 -8.90 4.57
CA GLY A 128 4.50 -7.80 5.54
C GLY A 128 4.66 -8.26 6.98
N ALA A 129 3.83 -9.21 7.41
CA ALA A 129 3.85 -9.76 8.75
C ALA A 129 5.15 -10.52 9.08
N HIS A 130 5.95 -10.89 8.08
CA HIS A 130 7.12 -11.74 8.21
C HIS A 130 8.42 -11.08 7.72
N SER A 131 8.37 -9.81 7.30
CA SER A 131 9.54 -9.09 6.79
C SER A 131 9.98 -7.96 7.73
N SER A 132 11.28 -7.84 7.97
CA SER A 132 11.90 -6.71 8.68
C SER A 132 12.11 -5.47 7.78
N GLY A 133 11.38 -5.38 6.67
CA GLY A 133 11.44 -4.29 5.70
C GLY A 133 12.59 -4.38 4.67
N ARG A 134 13.60 -5.24 4.87
CA ARG A 134 14.75 -5.38 3.95
C ARG A 134 14.79 -6.65 3.09
N SER A 135 14.08 -7.72 3.41
CA SER A 135 14.01 -8.91 2.56
C SER A 135 12.68 -9.62 2.76
N ALA A 136 12.06 -10.05 1.66
CA ALA A 136 10.96 -11.00 1.74
C ALA A 136 11.56 -12.38 2.05
N THR A 137 11.13 -12.98 3.15
CA THR A 137 11.47 -14.37 3.49
C THR A 137 10.75 -15.36 2.57
N ASP A 138 9.61 -14.97 2.00
CA ASP A 138 8.83 -15.77 1.06
C ASP A 138 8.88 -15.21 -0.37
N LYS A 139 9.76 -15.81 -1.19
CA LYS A 139 9.95 -15.43 -2.60
C LYS A 139 8.74 -15.76 -3.48
N ALA A 140 7.93 -16.77 -3.12
CA ALA A 140 6.77 -17.15 -3.93
C ALA A 140 5.66 -16.09 -3.80
N HIS A 141 5.39 -15.65 -2.58
CA HIS A 141 4.45 -14.56 -2.33
C HIS A 141 4.94 -13.23 -2.92
N LEU A 142 6.24 -12.94 -2.86
CA LEU A 142 6.82 -11.76 -3.50
C LEU A 142 6.67 -11.78 -5.03
N ARG A 143 6.94 -12.91 -5.67
CA ARG A 143 6.76 -13.11 -7.11
C ARG A 143 5.30 -12.86 -7.49
N LYS A 144 4.36 -13.50 -6.79
CA LYS A 144 2.92 -13.34 -7.03
C LYS A 144 2.45 -11.89 -6.87
N ALA A 145 2.93 -11.20 -5.84
CA ALA A 145 2.64 -9.78 -5.66
C ALA A 145 3.20 -8.93 -6.80
N THR A 146 4.40 -9.27 -7.30
CA THR A 146 5.02 -8.57 -8.44
C THR A 146 4.23 -8.80 -9.73
N ASP A 147 3.78 -10.03 -9.99
CA ASP A 147 2.94 -10.35 -11.15
C ASP A 147 1.63 -9.55 -11.13
N LEU A 148 0.99 -9.45 -9.96
CA LEU A 148 -0.19 -8.62 -9.77
C LEU A 148 0.08 -7.12 -9.93
N ILE A 149 1.25 -6.63 -9.51
CA ILE A 149 1.68 -5.24 -9.73
C ILE A 149 1.86 -4.96 -11.22
N ASN A 150 2.51 -5.87 -11.96
CA ASN A 150 2.68 -5.76 -13.40
C ASN A 150 1.32 -5.71 -14.10
N GLU A 151 0.41 -6.59 -13.71
CA GLU A 151 -0.93 -6.66 -14.28
C GLU A 151 -1.81 -5.43 -13.96
N LEU A 152 -1.84 -4.99 -12.70
CA LEU A 152 -2.74 -3.92 -12.26
C LEU A 152 -2.25 -2.52 -12.63
N PHE A 153 -0.94 -2.33 -12.74
CA PHE A 153 -0.33 -0.99 -12.86
C PHE A 153 0.56 -0.84 -14.09
N ASP A 154 0.43 -1.75 -15.06
CA ASP A 154 1.19 -1.78 -16.32
C ASP A 154 2.70 -1.60 -16.09
N ARG A 155 3.25 -2.50 -15.27
CA ARG A 155 4.68 -2.53 -14.93
C ARG A 155 5.35 -3.69 -15.65
N ASN A 156 6.64 -3.54 -15.92
CA ASN A 156 7.46 -4.58 -16.54
C ASN A 156 8.64 -4.96 -15.62
N ILE A 157 8.32 -5.43 -14.42
CA ILE A 157 9.31 -5.87 -13.43
C ILE A 157 9.52 -7.38 -13.59
N ASP A 158 10.76 -7.83 -13.74
CA ASP A 158 11.07 -9.26 -13.74
C ASP A 158 10.83 -9.86 -12.34
N SER A 159 9.71 -10.57 -12.21
CA SER A 159 9.24 -11.19 -10.98
C SER A 159 10.23 -12.20 -10.39
N ASN A 160 11.16 -12.75 -11.19
CA ASN A 160 12.15 -13.73 -10.74
C ASN A 160 13.38 -13.09 -10.07
N GLN A 161 13.61 -11.80 -10.33
CA GLN A 161 14.77 -11.07 -9.83
C GLN A 161 14.45 -10.22 -8.60
N VAL A 162 13.18 -10.01 -8.28
CA VAL A 162 12.76 -9.15 -7.15
C VAL A 162 13.18 -9.78 -5.82
N GLN A 163 13.92 -9.01 -5.00
CA GLN A 163 14.32 -9.38 -3.64
C GLN A 163 13.61 -8.56 -2.54
N HIS A 164 12.91 -7.48 -2.93
CA HIS A 164 12.34 -6.49 -2.03
C HIS A 164 10.94 -6.04 -2.48
N TYR A 165 10.23 -5.33 -1.60
CA TYR A 165 8.93 -4.76 -1.91
C TYR A 165 9.03 -3.70 -3.01
N MET A 166 8.34 -3.93 -4.11
CA MET A 166 8.23 -2.97 -5.21
C MET A 166 7.04 -2.03 -4.95
N LEU A 167 7.23 -1.08 -4.03
CA LEU A 167 6.19 -0.12 -3.63
C LEU A 167 6.58 1.34 -3.93
N PRO A 168 6.98 1.71 -5.17
CA PRO A 168 7.17 3.11 -5.52
C PRO A 168 5.85 3.88 -5.37
N VAL A 169 5.94 5.12 -4.87
CA VAL A 169 4.76 5.92 -4.49
C VAL A 169 3.92 6.27 -5.71
N ASP A 170 4.57 6.70 -6.78
CA ASP A 170 3.96 7.23 -7.99
C ASP A 170 3.36 6.15 -8.89
N THR A 171 4.06 5.02 -9.05
CA THR A 171 3.65 3.99 -10.02
C THR A 171 3.02 2.74 -9.42
N VAL A 172 2.92 2.64 -8.09
CA VAL A 172 2.24 1.52 -7.42
C VAL A 172 1.31 2.03 -6.33
N LEU A 173 1.78 2.82 -5.37
CA LEU A 173 0.93 3.21 -4.24
C LEU A 173 -0.20 4.15 -4.65
N ALA A 174 0.07 5.17 -5.46
CA ALA A 174 -0.93 6.09 -5.97
C ALA A 174 -2.05 5.38 -6.78
N PRO A 175 -1.75 4.55 -7.81
CA PRO A 175 -2.80 3.85 -8.53
C PRO A 175 -3.51 2.81 -7.65
N MET A 176 -2.81 2.19 -6.68
CA MET A 176 -3.45 1.31 -5.70
C MET A 176 -4.48 2.05 -4.83
N THR A 177 -4.16 3.26 -4.37
CA THR A 177 -5.11 4.12 -3.64
C THR A 177 -6.35 4.38 -4.47
N GLU A 178 -6.16 4.75 -5.74
CA GLU A 178 -7.26 5.07 -6.65
C GLU A 178 -8.17 3.86 -6.88
N LEU A 179 -7.58 2.70 -7.19
CA LEU A 179 -8.35 1.47 -7.37
C LEU A 179 -9.07 1.03 -6.09
N ALA A 180 -8.48 1.27 -4.91
CA ALA A 180 -9.14 0.98 -3.64
C ALA A 180 -10.38 1.87 -3.45
N LEU A 181 -10.25 3.18 -3.70
CA LEU A 181 -11.37 4.12 -3.64
C LEU A 181 -12.49 3.76 -4.62
N GLN A 182 -12.14 3.42 -5.86
CA GLN A 182 -13.10 2.99 -6.88
C GLN A 182 -13.83 1.72 -6.45
N PHE A 183 -13.11 0.73 -5.91
CA PHE A 183 -13.73 -0.50 -5.43
C PHE A 183 -14.68 -0.22 -4.26
N VAL A 184 -14.28 0.56 -3.26
CA VAL A 184 -15.15 0.95 -2.14
C VAL A 184 -16.43 1.62 -2.63
N LYS A 185 -16.32 2.58 -3.57
CA LYS A 185 -17.48 3.28 -4.16
C LYS A 185 -18.41 2.30 -4.89
N SER A 186 -17.87 1.28 -5.54
CA SER A 186 -18.66 0.24 -6.23
C SER A 186 -19.48 -0.65 -5.29
N LEU A 187 -19.16 -0.68 -3.99
CA LEU A 187 -19.88 -1.46 -2.99
C LEU A 187 -21.09 -0.72 -2.41
N ARG A 188 -21.35 0.52 -2.84
CA ARG A 188 -22.50 1.31 -2.38
C ARG A 188 -23.82 0.58 -2.66
N GLN A 189 -24.68 0.49 -1.66
CA GLN A 189 -26.06 0.06 -1.84
C GLN A 189 -26.77 1.05 -2.78
N THR A 190 -27.28 0.56 -3.91
CA THR A 190 -28.30 1.30 -4.65
C THR A 190 -29.58 1.28 -3.82
N GLU A 191 -30.06 2.46 -3.42
CA GLU A 191 -31.40 2.61 -2.86
C GLU A 191 -32.40 2.03 -3.88
N VAL A 192 -33.25 1.11 -3.41
CA VAL A 192 -34.37 0.54 -4.16
C VAL A 192 -35.60 1.39 -3.90
#